data_AF-A0A7S0B9J6-F1
#
_entry.id   AF-A0A7S0B9J6-F1
#
_cell.length_a   1.000
_cell.length_b   1.000
_cell.length_c   1.000
_cell.angle_alpha   90.00
_cell.angle_beta   90.00
_cell.angle_gamma   90.00
#
_symmetry.space_group_name_H-M   'P 1'
#
loop_
_entity.id
_entity.type
_entity.pdbx_description
1 polymer ?
#
loop_
_entity_poly.entity_id
_entity_poly.type
_entity_poly.pdbx_seq_one_letter_code
_entity_poly.pdbx_strand_id
1 'polypeptide(L)'
;ELQRPLRGFFTNSRDVSQRNAWLEITTRMTPSLQADVAVDIHSTWLSAAPFLRGCSPFFIAELAKAVETESHAQGETFGKNFHMYCIYRGVAMRTVGPKSRLRVMLPRAPWGMEHLVFTSPCLLEPNTAT
;
A
#
# COMPACT_ATOMS: atom_id res chain seq x y z
N GLU A 1 22.79 13.30 -15.31
CA GLU A 1 21.46 13.77 -14.85
C GLU A 1 20.74 12.85 -13.85
N LEU A 2 21.00 11.53 -13.84
CA LEU A 2 20.42 10.57 -12.87
C LEU A 2 20.86 10.71 -11.40
N GLN A 3 21.97 11.39 -11.09
CA GLN A 3 22.52 11.41 -9.72
C GLN A 3 21.64 12.17 -8.71
N ARG A 4 20.90 13.20 -9.15
CA ARG A 4 20.00 14.00 -8.29
C ARG A 4 18.77 13.19 -7.85
N PRO A 5 17.99 12.57 -8.76
CA PRO A 5 16.86 11.72 -8.37
C PRO A 5 17.30 10.49 -7.57
N LEU A 6 18.43 9.86 -7.92
CA LEU A 6 18.98 8.75 -7.12
C LEU A 6 19.33 9.17 -5.70
N ARG A 7 20.00 10.32 -5.51
CA ARG A 7 20.28 10.82 -4.15
C ARG A 7 18.99 11.14 -3.40
N GLY A 8 18.00 11.78 -4.02
CA GLY A 8 16.70 12.02 -3.40
C GLY A 8 16.01 10.73 -2.97
N PHE A 9 16.00 9.72 -3.84
CA PHE A 9 15.50 8.39 -3.55
C PHE A 9 16.27 7.75 -2.39
N PHE A 10 17.58 7.56 -2.49
CA PHE A 10 18.37 6.89 -1.43
C PHE A 10 18.36 7.62 -0.08
N THR A 11 18.28 8.96 -0.09
CA THR A 11 18.20 9.75 1.16
C THR A 11 16.83 9.59 1.82
N ASN A 12 15.76 9.47 1.04
CA ASN A 12 14.40 9.19 1.54
C ASN A 12 14.15 7.69 1.80
N SER A 13 14.91 6.80 1.16
CA SER A 13 14.86 5.35 1.29
C SER A 13 15.66 4.82 2.49
N ARG A 14 16.04 5.68 3.45
CA ARG A 14 16.58 5.25 4.75
C ARG A 14 15.66 4.22 5.43
N ASP A 15 14.35 4.31 5.19
CA ASP A 15 13.34 3.35 5.63
C ASP A 15 13.56 1.92 5.07
N VAL A 16 14.21 1.75 3.91
CA VAL A 16 14.49 0.42 3.34
C VAL A 16 15.44 -0.38 4.23
N SER A 17 16.46 0.27 4.80
CA SER A 17 17.38 -0.39 5.73
C SER A 17 16.69 -0.81 7.03
N GLN A 18 15.81 0.03 7.58
CA GLN A 18 15.00 -0.32 8.74
C GLN A 18 14.03 -1.45 8.42
N ARG A 19 13.37 -1.43 7.25
CA ARG A 19 12.48 -2.50 6.81
C ARG A 19 13.19 -3.83 6.65
N ASN A 20 14.39 -3.84 6.07
CA ASN A 20 15.17 -5.07 5.94
C ASN A 20 15.52 -5.66 7.32
N ALA A 21 15.90 -4.81 8.27
CA ALA A 21 16.11 -5.23 9.65
C ALA A 21 14.82 -5.75 10.30
N TRP A 22 13.68 -5.09 10.07
CA TRP A 22 12.38 -5.55 10.54
C TRP A 22 11.99 -6.92 9.95
N LEU A 23 12.16 -7.12 8.65
CA LEU A 23 11.92 -8.41 8.00
C LEU A 23 12.82 -9.50 8.58
N GLU A 24 14.10 -9.19 8.81
CA GLU A 24 15.03 -10.13 9.44
C GLU A 24 14.59 -10.50 10.86
N ILE A 25 14.08 -9.55 11.64
CA ILE A 25 13.54 -9.83 12.98
C ILE A 25 12.28 -10.71 12.88
N THR A 26 11.36 -10.38 11.96
CA THR A 26 10.10 -11.12 11.77
C THR A 26 10.34 -12.55 11.31
N THR A 27 11.34 -12.81 10.46
CA THR A 27 11.66 -14.19 10.00
C THR A 27 12.11 -15.12 11.13
N ARG A 28 12.61 -14.57 12.25
CA ARG A 28 13.01 -15.35 13.44
C ARG A 28 11.85 -15.63 14.39
N MET A 29 10.68 -15.04 14.17
CA MET A 29 9.50 -15.25 15.01
C MET A 29 8.77 -16.55 14.66
N THR A 30 7.96 -17.06 15.59
CA THR A 30 7.06 -18.18 15.30
C THR A 30 5.98 -17.77 14.29
N PRO A 31 5.42 -18.70 13.49
CA PRO A 31 4.40 -18.37 12.49
C PRO A 31 3.15 -17.67 13.05
N SER A 32 2.78 -17.97 14.29
CA SER A 32 1.69 -17.30 15.00
C SER A 32 2.04 -15.85 15.32
N LEU A 33 3.24 -15.60 15.85
CA LEU A 33 3.68 -14.25 16.20
C LEU A 33 3.89 -13.39 14.94
N GLN A 34 4.36 -13.98 13.84
CA GLN A 34 4.45 -13.30 12.55
C GLN A 34 3.07 -12.82 12.06
N ALA A 35 2.02 -13.63 12.24
CA ALA A 35 0.66 -13.25 11.89
C ALA A 35 0.17 -12.06 12.74
N ASP A 36 0.36 -12.13 14.05
CA ASP A 36 -0.07 -11.06 14.96
C ASP A 36 0.63 -9.73 14.63
N VAL A 37 1.94 -9.77 14.40
CA VAL A 37 2.73 -8.60 14.01
C VAL A 37 2.30 -8.05 12.66
N ALA A 38 2.06 -8.90 11.66
CA ALA A 38 1.59 -8.47 10.35
C ALA A 38 0.24 -7.74 10.43
N VAL A 39 -0.71 -8.29 11.21
CA VAL A 39 -2.01 -7.66 11.43
C VAL A 39 -1.87 -6.32 12.16
N ASP A 40 -1.02 -6.23 13.16
CA ASP A 40 -0.81 -4.98 13.92
C ASP A 40 -0.24 -3.86 13.02
N ILE A 41 0.79 -4.17 12.23
CA ILE A 41 1.40 -3.25 11.26
C ILE A 41 0.37 -2.72 10.25
N HIS A 42 -0.54 -3.58 9.80
CA HIS A 42 -1.51 -3.29 8.75
C HIS A 42 -2.92 -2.91 9.26
N SER A 43 -3.10 -2.85 10.58
CA SER A 43 -4.39 -2.64 11.26
C SER A 43 -5.17 -1.41 10.76
N THR A 44 -4.43 -0.35 10.40
CA THR A 44 -5.01 0.93 10.00
C THR A 44 -5.81 0.86 8.70
N TRP A 45 -5.33 0.17 7.67
CA TRP A 45 -6.06 0.03 6.41
C TRP A 45 -7.01 -1.18 6.45
N LEU A 46 -6.64 -2.25 7.18
CA LEU A 46 -7.52 -3.41 7.38
C LEU A 46 -8.85 -3.00 8.01
N SER A 47 -8.83 -2.09 8.99
CA SER A 47 -10.05 -1.53 9.60
C SER A 47 -10.81 -0.55 8.70
N ALA A 48 -10.13 0.08 7.74
CA ALA A 48 -10.73 1.02 6.80
C ALA A 48 -11.44 0.34 5.62
N ALA A 49 -11.11 -0.93 5.30
CA ALA A 49 -11.70 -1.70 4.22
C ALA A 49 -13.03 -2.35 4.64
N PRO A 50 -14.20 -1.85 4.20
CA PRO A 50 -15.49 -2.32 4.72
C PRO A 50 -15.81 -3.76 4.32
N PHE A 51 -15.30 -4.22 3.18
CA PHE A 51 -15.52 -5.57 2.66
C PHE A 51 -14.74 -6.65 3.42
N LEU A 52 -13.78 -6.27 4.27
CA LEU A 52 -13.07 -7.20 5.16
C LEU A 52 -13.78 -7.40 6.51
N ARG A 53 -14.86 -6.65 6.78
CA ARG A 53 -15.61 -6.78 8.02
C ARG A 53 -16.29 -8.15 8.10
N GLY A 54 -16.05 -8.86 9.21
CA GLY A 54 -16.62 -10.19 9.44
C GLY A 54 -15.80 -11.34 8.83
N CYS A 55 -14.69 -11.06 8.14
CA CYS A 55 -13.76 -12.10 7.73
C CYS A 55 -13.13 -12.80 8.94
N SER A 56 -12.72 -14.06 8.77
CA SER A 56 -12.09 -14.82 9.84
C SER A 56 -10.73 -14.21 10.23
N PRO A 57 -10.32 -14.26 11.50
CA PRO A 57 -9.00 -13.79 11.91
C PRO A 57 -7.86 -14.45 11.15
N PHE A 58 -8.02 -15.74 10.80
CA PHE A 58 -7.06 -16.47 9.98
C PHE A 58 -6.90 -15.87 8.58
N PHE A 59 -8.02 -15.52 7.93
CA PHE A 59 -7.97 -14.88 6.62
C PHE A 59 -7.31 -13.50 6.69
N ILE A 60 -7.64 -12.70 7.71
CA ILE A 60 -7.03 -11.38 7.90
C ILE A 60 -5.53 -11.49 8.15
N ALA A 61 -5.09 -12.48 8.92
CA ALA A 61 -3.67 -12.74 9.16
C ALA A 61 -2.91 -13.10 7.88
N GLU A 62 -3.45 -14.02 7.07
CA GLU A 62 -2.83 -14.41 5.81
C GLU A 62 -2.83 -13.25 4.79
N LEU A 63 -3.92 -12.47 4.74
CA LEU A 63 -3.98 -11.26 3.93
C LEU A 63 -2.92 -10.24 4.36
N ALA A 64 -2.76 -10.01 5.67
CA ALA A 64 -1.78 -9.08 6.20
C ALA A 64 -0.34 -9.47 5.84
N LYS A 65 -0.03 -10.78 5.83
CA LYS A 65 1.28 -11.28 5.39
C LYS A 65 1.51 -11.12 3.88
N ALA A 66 0.45 -11.14 3.09
CA ALA A 66 0.52 -11.01 1.63
C ALA A 66 0.63 -9.55 1.14
N VAL A 67 0.63 -8.56 2.04
CA VAL A 67 0.76 -7.15 1.66
C VAL A 67 2.17 -6.85 1.17
N GLU A 68 2.27 -6.38 -0.07
CA GLU A 68 3.52 -5.92 -0.64
C GLU A 68 3.74 -4.43 -0.34
N THR A 69 4.98 -4.06 -0.03
CA THR A 69 5.37 -2.66 0.20
C THR A 69 6.26 -2.17 -0.95
N GLU A 70 5.79 -1.15 -1.65
CA GLU A 70 6.55 -0.48 -2.70
C GLU A 70 7.05 0.89 -2.23
N SER A 71 8.05 1.46 -2.90
CA SER A 71 8.55 2.81 -2.61
C SER A 71 8.86 3.52 -3.92
N HIS A 72 8.30 4.71 -4.06
CA HIS A 72 8.32 5.50 -5.29
C HIS A 72 9.00 6.84 -5.02
N ALA A 73 9.78 7.33 -5.98
CA ALA A 73 10.38 8.65 -5.92
C ALA A 73 9.34 9.74 -6.21
N GLN A 74 9.66 10.97 -5.82
CA GLN A 74 8.77 12.10 -6.08
C GLN A 74 8.54 12.30 -7.59
N GLY A 75 7.27 12.36 -7.99
CA GLY A 75 6.86 12.60 -9.37
C GLY A 75 6.84 11.33 -10.24
N GLU A 76 7.16 10.16 -9.68
CA GLU A 76 6.98 8.89 -10.39
C GLU A 76 5.49 8.51 -10.42
N THR A 77 5.02 8.09 -11.59
CA THR A 77 3.67 7.54 -11.70
C THR A 77 3.70 6.07 -11.32
N PHE A 78 2.85 5.67 -10.38
CA PHE A 78 2.68 4.30 -9.94
C PHE A 78 1.19 3.92 -9.90
N GLY A 79 0.91 2.65 -9.64
CA GLY A 79 -0.46 2.13 -9.55
C GLY A 79 -0.84 1.23 -10.71
N LYS A 80 -1.50 0.12 -10.38
CA LYS A 80 -2.02 -0.87 -11.33
C LYS A 80 -3.49 -1.10 -11.07
N ASN A 81 -4.24 -1.41 -12.12
CA ASN A 81 -5.63 -1.87 -11.96
C ASN A 81 -5.65 -3.19 -11.20
N PHE A 82 -6.75 -3.48 -10.51
CA PHE A 82 -6.92 -4.69 -9.68
C PHE A 82 -5.99 -4.75 -8.46
N HIS A 83 -5.56 -3.58 -7.98
CA HIS A 83 -4.77 -3.44 -6.76
C HIS A 83 -5.44 -2.42 -5.84
N MET A 84 -5.30 -2.63 -4.53
CA MET A 84 -5.64 -1.63 -3.54
C MET A 84 -4.34 -1.13 -2.92
N TYR A 85 -4.25 0.18 -2.72
CA TYR A 85 -3.08 0.81 -2.15
C TYR A 85 -3.42 1.54 -0.87
N CYS A 86 -2.45 1.64 0.02
CA CYS A 86 -2.49 2.48 1.20
C CYS A 86 -1.13 3.17 1.37
N ILE A 87 -1.15 4.48 1.64
CA ILE A 87 0.07 5.21 1.95
C ILE A 87 0.45 4.96 3.40
N TYR A 88 1.65 4.42 3.59
CA TYR A 88 2.29 4.33 4.90
C TYR A 88 2.97 5.65 5.29
N ARG A 89 3.72 6.26 4.36
CA ARG A 89 4.47 7.50 4.55
C ARG A 89 4.46 8.33 3.27
N GLY A 90 4.34 9.64 3.41
CA GLY A 90 4.29 10.58 2.28
C GLY A 90 2.87 10.95 1.87
N VAL A 91 2.73 11.44 0.64
CA VAL A 91 1.45 11.78 0.01
C VAL A 91 1.53 11.40 -1.46
N ALA A 92 0.39 11.10 -2.07
CA ALA A 92 0.29 10.90 -3.51
C ALA A 92 -0.89 11.69 -4.06
N MET A 93 -0.90 11.94 -5.36
CA MET A 93 -1.99 12.59 -6.08
C MET A 93 -2.56 11.63 -7.11
N ARG A 94 -3.86 11.39 -7.06
CA ARG A 94 -4.59 10.58 -8.05
C ARG A 94 -5.50 11.48 -8.87
N THR A 95 -5.60 11.18 -10.16
CA THR A 95 -6.60 11.80 -11.03
C THR A 95 -7.88 10.96 -11.00
N VAL A 96 -9.03 11.58 -10.70
CA VAL A 96 -10.31 10.89 -10.48
C VAL A 96 -11.37 11.44 -11.44
N GLY A 97 -12.11 10.52 -12.04
CA GLY A 97 -13.26 10.79 -12.91
C GLY A 97 -12.94 11.44 -14.28
N PRO A 98 -13.99 11.64 -15.10
CA PRO A 98 -13.86 12.09 -16.50
C PRO A 98 -13.40 13.55 -16.65
N LYS A 99 -13.46 14.35 -15.58
CA LYS A 99 -13.00 15.75 -15.56
C LYS A 99 -11.60 15.90 -14.97
N SER A 100 -10.86 14.79 -14.84
CA SER A 100 -9.49 14.76 -14.33
C SER A 100 -9.29 15.54 -13.03
N ARG A 101 -10.16 15.33 -12.04
CA ARG A 101 -10.04 16.02 -10.75
C ARG A 101 -8.88 15.43 -9.97
N LEU A 102 -7.99 16.27 -9.47
CA LEU A 102 -6.90 15.84 -8.61
C LEU A 102 -7.42 15.58 -7.20
N ARG A 103 -7.12 14.39 -6.67
CA ARG A 103 -7.39 13.99 -5.29
C ARG A 103 -6.06 13.69 -4.61
N VAL A 104 -5.83 14.36 -3.49
CA VAL A 104 -4.67 14.08 -2.63
C VAL A 104 -4.99 12.84 -1.78
N MET A 105 -4.10 11.88 -1.84
CA MET A 105 -4.11 10.65 -1.09
C MET A 105 -3.23 10.84 0.15
N LEU A 106 -3.86 10.76 1.32
CA LEU A 106 -3.20 10.92 2.61
C LEU A 106 -2.81 9.55 3.19
N PRO A 107 -1.84 9.52 4.11
CA PRO A 107 -1.59 8.31 4.90
C PRO A 107 -2.86 7.76 5.54
N ARG A 108 -2.98 6.43 5.60
CA ARG A 108 -4.10 5.70 6.21
C ARG A 108 -5.45 5.79 5.46
N ALA A 109 -5.49 6.44 4.31
CA ALA A 109 -6.67 6.45 3.44
C ALA A 109 -6.44 5.49 2.25
N PRO A 110 -6.99 4.26 2.29
CA PRO A 110 -6.82 3.33 1.18
C PRO A 110 -7.59 3.78 -0.07
N TRP A 111 -7.08 3.42 -1.24
CA TRP A 111 -7.81 3.57 -2.51
C TRP A 111 -7.69 2.32 -3.37
N GLY A 112 -8.55 2.24 -4.37
CA GLY A 112 -8.61 1.08 -5.25
C GLY A 112 -9.41 -0.08 -4.65
N MET A 113 -10.28 0.18 -3.68
CA MET A 113 -11.17 -0.85 -3.12
C MET A 113 -12.12 -1.39 -4.19
N GLU A 114 -12.58 -0.51 -5.08
CA GLU A 114 -13.39 -0.84 -6.25
C GLU A 114 -12.68 -1.85 -7.17
N HIS A 115 -11.36 -1.79 -7.26
CA HIS A 115 -10.54 -2.69 -8.07
C HIS A 115 -10.43 -4.09 -7.49
N LEU A 116 -10.74 -4.29 -6.21
CA LEU A 116 -10.79 -5.63 -5.59
C LEU A 116 -12.18 -6.27 -5.68
N VAL A 117 -13.23 -5.45 -5.74
CA VAL A 117 -14.62 -5.92 -5.72
C VAL A 117 -15.17 -6.13 -7.14
N PHE A 118 -14.85 -5.23 -8.08
CA PHE A 118 -15.37 -5.33 -9.43
C PHE A 118 -14.43 -6.09 -10.36
N THR A 119 -14.98 -7.11 -11.02
CA THR A 119 -14.26 -7.88 -12.04
C THR A 119 -14.29 -7.21 -13.42
N SER A 120 -15.26 -6.32 -13.67
CA SER A 120 -15.46 -5.72 -14.99
C SER A 120 -14.57 -4.48 -15.20
N PRO A 121 -13.62 -4.49 -16.14
CA PRO A 121 -12.69 -3.37 -16.34
C PRO A 121 -13.37 -2.06 -16.76
N CYS A 122 -14.52 -2.12 -17.44
CA CYS A 122 -15.20 -0.93 -17.95
C CYS A 122 -15.87 -0.07 -16.86
N LEU A 123 -15.99 -0.60 -15.64
CA LEU A 123 -16.53 0.11 -14.48
C LEU A 123 -15.44 0.73 -13.61
N LEU A 124 -14.17 0.48 -13.93
CA LEU A 124 -13.03 0.88 -13.12
C LEU A 124 -12.41 2.17 -13.66
N GLU A 125 -12.22 3.15 -12.78
CA GLU A 125 -11.36 4.29 -13.06
C GLU A 125 -9.88 3.84 -13.08
N PRO A 126 -8.97 4.55 -13.77
CA PRO A 126 -7.55 4.28 -13.65
C PRO A 126 -7.08 4.37 -12.19
N ASN A 127 -6.28 3.39 -11.76
CA ASN A 127 -5.78 3.31 -10.40
C ASN A 127 -4.40 3.96 -10.19
N THR A 128 -3.99 4.81 -11.12
CA THR A 128 -2.65 5.42 -11.12
C THR A 128 -2.58 6.68 -10.24
N ALA A 129 -1.44 6.90 -9.61
CA ALA A 129 -1.13 8.05 -8.78
C ALA A 129 0.31 8.53 -9.01
N THR A 130 0.61 9.75 -8.57
CA THR A 130 1.93 10.43 -8.67
C THR A 130 2.34 11.07 -7.36
#